data_AF-K0SJM7-F1
#
_entry.id   AF-K0SJM7-F1
#
_cell.length_a   1.000
_cell.length_b   1.000
_cell.length_c   1.000
_cell.angle_alpha   90.00
_cell.angle_beta   90.00
_cell.angle_gamma   90.00
#
_symmetry.space_group_name_H-M   'P 1'
#
loop_
_entity.id
_entity.type
_entity.pdbx_description
1 polymer ?
#
loop_
_entity_poly.entity_id
_entity_poly.type
_entity_poly.pdbx_seq_one_letter_code
_entity_poly.pdbx_strand_id
1 'polypeptide(L)'
;MQGCVLARHNLGCIESQKGNYGRAVRHFLISAKMGYRDSVDRIKSMLVGDGATKEQYAEALKGYQVAVEEMKSHDRSEAAAFIVAHSDGA
;
A
#
# COMPACT_ATOMS: atom_id res chain seq x y z
N MET A 1 -5.94 -8.32 11.08
CA MET A 1 -7.01 -8.21 10.07
C MET A 1 -6.61 -7.14 9.05
N GLN A 2 -5.80 -7.51 8.05
CA GLN A 2 -5.28 -6.57 7.04
C GLN A 2 -6.41 -6.24 6.07
N GLY A 3 -6.84 -4.97 6.02
CA GLY A 3 -7.82 -4.53 5.02
C GLY A 3 -7.32 -4.82 3.60
N CYS A 4 -8.22 -5.10 2.66
CA CYS A 4 -7.82 -5.43 1.30
C CYS A 4 -7.15 -4.21 0.62
N VAL A 5 -5.86 -4.35 0.33
CA VAL A 5 -5.01 -3.33 -0.30
C VAL A 5 -5.58 -2.88 -1.65
N LEU A 6 -6.06 -3.84 -2.44
CA LEU A 6 -6.67 -3.60 -3.75
C LEU A 6 -8.00 -2.85 -3.63
N ALA A 7 -8.81 -3.13 -2.61
CA ALA A 7 -10.07 -2.42 -2.39
C ALA A 7 -9.83 -0.93 -2.12
N ARG A 8 -8.81 -0.59 -1.32
CA ARG A 8 -8.43 0.80 -1.07
C ARG A 8 -7.89 1.48 -2.33
N HIS A 9 -7.08 0.79 -3.14
CA HIS A 9 -6.65 1.30 -4.43
C HIS A 9 -7.84 1.60 -5.36
N ASN A 10 -8.77 0.66 -5.50
CA ASN A 10 -9.94 0.81 -6.37
C ASN A 10 -10.85 1.97 -5.94
N LEU A 11 -11.04 2.17 -4.63
CA LEU A 11 -11.76 3.34 -4.13
C LEU A 11 -11.07 4.64 -4.54
N GLY A 12 -9.74 4.70 -4.51
CA GLY A 12 -8.99 5.84 -5.02
C GLY A 12 -9.24 6.09 -6.50
N CYS A 13 -9.25 5.04 -7.33
CA CYS A 13 -9.55 5.14 -8.75
C CYS A 13 -10.96 5.67 -9.01
N ILE A 14 -11.97 5.16 -8.29
CA ILE A 14 -13.36 5.60 -8.40
C ILE A 14 -13.50 7.08 -8.04
N GLU A 15 -12.89 7.53 -6.95
CA GLU A 15 -12.94 8.93 -6.53
C GLU A 15 -12.17 9.84 -7.52
N SER A 16 -11.06 9.38 -8.08
CA SER A 16 -10.31 10.10 -9.10
C SER A 16 -11.12 10.28 -10.39
N GLN A 17 -11.84 9.25 -10.84
CA GLN A 17 -12.74 9.32 -11.99
C GLN A 17 -13.90 10.30 -11.76
N LYS A 18 -14.34 10.46 -10.51
CA LYS A 18 -15.36 11.44 -10.11
C LYS A 18 -14.81 12.86 -9.94
N GLY A 19 -13.51 13.09 -10.12
CA GLY A 19 -12.85 14.38 -9.88
C GLY A 19 -12.63 14.70 -8.40
N ASN A 20 -12.91 13.77 -7.49
CA ASN A 20 -12.75 13.94 -6.05
C ASN A 20 -11.30 13.67 -5.63
N TYR A 21 -10.35 14.46 -6.15
CA TYR A 21 -8.92 14.18 -6.02
C TYR A 21 -8.44 14.10 -4.56
N GLY A 22 -8.93 14.97 -3.68
CA GLY A 22 -8.59 14.91 -2.25
C GLY A 22 -9.02 13.59 -1.57
N ARG A 23 -10.15 13.01 -1.97
CA ARG A 23 -10.59 11.68 -1.49
C ARG A 23 -9.78 10.56 -2.13
N ALA A 24 -9.50 10.67 -3.42
CA ALA A 24 -8.70 9.71 -4.15
C ALA A 24 -7.29 9.55 -3.51
N VAL A 25 -6.59 10.65 -3.23
CA VAL A 25 -5.28 10.64 -2.61
C VAL A 25 -5.30 9.96 -1.24
N ARG A 26 -6.32 10.20 -0.41
CA ARG A 26 -6.46 9.52 0.90
C ARG A 26 -6.56 8.01 0.75
N HIS A 27 -7.33 7.53 -0.23
CA HIS A 27 -7.47 6.11 -0.50
C HIS A 27 -6.15 5.48 -0.99
N PHE A 28 -5.45 6.16 -1.89
CA PHE A 28 -4.14 5.71 -2.38
C PHE A 28 -3.08 5.74 -1.27
N LEU A 29 -3.05 6.75 -0.39
CA LEU A 29 -2.10 6.83 0.72
C LEU A 29 -2.21 5.63 1.66
N ILE A 30 -3.45 5.20 1.98
CA ILE A 30 -3.68 4.03 2.82
C ILE A 30 -3.14 2.77 2.13
N SER A 31 -3.46 2.58 0.85
CA SER A 31 -2.97 1.42 0.08
C SER A 31 -1.45 1.42 -0.08
N ALA A 32 -0.82 2.58 -0.29
CA ALA A 32 0.62 2.76 -0.34
C ALA A 32 1.28 2.40 1.00
N LYS A 33 0.72 2.86 2.13
CA LYS A 33 1.14 2.49 3.49
C LYS A 33 0.95 1.01 3.84
N MET A 34 0.30 0.24 2.97
CA MET A 34 0.20 -1.22 3.07
C MET A 34 1.12 -1.95 2.07
N GLY A 35 2.03 -1.22 1.41
CA GLY A 35 3.03 -1.80 0.50
C GLY A 35 2.57 -1.90 -0.95
N TYR A 36 1.53 -1.17 -1.38
CA TYR A 36 1.09 -1.20 -2.78
C TYR A 36 1.71 -0.12 -3.64
N ARG A 37 2.54 -0.53 -4.59
CA ARG A 37 3.30 0.38 -5.46
C ARG A 37 2.41 1.18 -6.40
N ASP A 38 1.40 0.58 -7.02
CA ASP A 38 0.57 1.29 -8.01
C ASP A 38 -0.19 2.47 -7.39
N SER A 39 -0.51 2.40 -6.10
CA SER A 39 -1.07 3.54 -5.37
C SER A 39 -0.11 4.71 -5.26
N VAL A 40 1.19 4.46 -5.11
CA VAL A 40 2.24 5.49 -5.14
C VAL A 40 2.33 6.11 -6.53
N ASP A 41 2.34 5.27 -7.58
CA ASP A 41 2.40 5.73 -8.97
C ASP A 41 1.17 6.53 -9.37
N ARG A 42 0.00 6.21 -8.79
CA ARG A 42 -1.21 6.98 -9.02
C ARG A 42 -1.17 8.35 -8.35
N ILE A 43 -0.65 8.46 -7.12
CA ILE A 43 -0.43 9.75 -6.47
C ILE A 43 0.60 10.58 -7.24
N LYS A 44 1.66 9.95 -7.78
CA LYS A 44 2.63 10.64 -8.66
C LYS A 44 1.96 11.22 -9.91
N SER A 45 1.09 10.45 -10.55
CA SER A 45 0.34 10.90 -11.73
C SER A 45 -0.58 12.07 -11.39
N MET A 46 -1.20 12.03 -10.21
CA MET A 46 -2.04 13.13 -9.72
C MET A 46 -1.23 14.38 -9.37
N LEU A 47 0.00 14.24 -8.87
CA LEU A 47 0.89 15.37 -8.61
C LEU A 47 1.25 16.12 -9.92
N VAL A 48 1.44 15.39 -11.02
CA VAL A 48 1.70 16.00 -12.34
C VAL A 48 0.47 16.75 -12.88
N GLY A 49 -0.73 16.32 -12.50
CA GLY A 49 -2.00 16.94 -12.91
C GLY A 49 -2.65 17.85 -11.86
N ASP A 50 -1.87 18.40 -10.92
CA ASP A 50 -2.33 19.27 -9.83
C ASP A 50 -3.44 18.69 -8.91
N GLY A 51 -3.65 17.38 -8.95
CA GLY A 51 -4.61 16.65 -8.11
C GLY A 51 -4.03 16.17 -6.77
N ALA A 52 -2.73 16.30 -6.56
CA ALA A 52 -2.03 15.94 -5.32
C ALA A 52 -0.86 16.89 -5.03
N THR A 53 -0.43 16.97 -3.78
CA THR A 53 0.72 17.80 -3.38
C THR A 53 2.02 16.99 -3.29
N LYS A 54 3.16 17.67 -3.30
CA LYS A 54 4.49 17.03 -3.18
C LYS A 54 4.63 16.31 -1.85
N GLU A 55 4.04 16.86 -0.79
CA GLU A 55 4.03 16.30 0.56
C GLU A 55 3.25 14.97 0.59
N GLN A 56 2.11 14.90 -0.10
CA GLN A 56 1.32 13.67 -0.20
C GLN A 56 2.06 12.58 -0.97
N TYR A 57 2.79 12.94 -2.04
CA TYR A 57 3.63 11.98 -2.76
C TYR A 57 4.80 11.47 -1.91
N ALA A 58 5.48 12.38 -1.18
CA ALA A 58 6.55 12.00 -0.26
C ALA A 58 6.03 11.10 0.89
N GLU A 59 4.85 11.39 1.42
CA GLU A 59 4.19 10.56 2.44
C GLU A 59 3.87 9.16 1.90
N ALA A 60 3.38 9.05 0.67
CA ALA A 60 3.09 7.76 0.03
C ALA A 60 4.36 6.92 -0.15
N LEU A 61 5.45 7.54 -0.62
CA LEU A 61 6.75 6.87 -0.77
C LEU A 61 7.28 6.37 0.58
N LYS A 62 7.26 7.22 1.61
CA LYS A 62 7.71 6.85 2.96
C LYS A 62 6.88 5.70 3.52
N GLY A 63 5.55 5.79 3.40
CA GLY A 63 4.63 4.75 3.84
C GLY A 63 4.85 3.42 3.15
N TYR A 64 5.06 3.43 1.83
CA TYR A 64 5.39 2.25 1.04
C TYR A 64 6.71 1.62 1.46
N GLN A 65 7.77 2.42 1.63
CA GLN A 65 9.07 1.94 2.08
C GLN A 65 8.98 1.29 3.45
N VAL A 66 8.34 1.94 4.42
CA VAL A 66 8.13 1.35 5.76
C VAL A 66 7.38 0.01 5.65
N ALA A 67 6.30 -0.05 4.87
CA ALA A 67 5.55 -1.30 4.69
C ALA A 67 6.38 -2.41 4.04
N VAL A 68 7.20 -2.09 3.04
CA VAL A 68 8.08 -3.05 2.37
C VAL A 68 9.19 -3.53 3.30
N GLU A 69 9.79 -2.64 4.09
CA GLU A 69 10.82 -3.02 5.07
C GLU A 69 10.23 -3.83 6.22
N GLU A 70 9.06 -3.47 6.74
CA GLU A 70 8.34 -4.29 7.73
C GLU A 70 7.98 -5.67 7.18
N MET A 71 7.60 -5.79 5.91
CA MET A 71 7.37 -7.11 5.28
C MET A 71 8.65 -7.93 5.12
N LYS A 72 9.82 -7.30 5.11
CA LYS A 72 11.13 -7.96 5.09
C LYS A 72 11.65 -8.28 6.50
N SER A 73 11.34 -7.44 7.50
CA SER A 73 11.81 -7.57 8.88
C SER A 73 10.87 -8.40 9.76
N HIS A 74 9.58 -8.52 9.41
CA HIS A 74 8.73 -9.54 9.99
C HIS A 74 9.19 -10.90 9.48
N ASP A 75 9.90 -11.60 10.35
CA ASP A 75 10.00 -13.04 10.37
C ASP A 75 8.63 -13.70 10.14
N ARG A 76 8.31 -13.90 8.87
CA ARG A 76 7.58 -15.08 8.40
C ARG A 76 8.46 -16.34 8.48
N SER A 77 9.66 -16.23 9.07
CA SER A 77 10.54 -17.34 9.41
C SER A 77 9.92 -18.24 10.49
N GLU A 78 9.18 -17.71 11.47
CA GLU A 78 8.56 -18.54 12.50
C GLU A 78 7.29 -19.26 12.00
N ALA A 79 6.49 -18.64 11.13
CA ALA A 79 5.32 -19.29 10.55
C ALA A 79 5.67 -20.35 9.49
N ALA A 80 6.76 -20.16 8.74
CA ALA A 80 7.27 -21.18 7.81
C ALA A 80 8.02 -22.31 8.55
N ALA A 81 8.79 -22.00 9.59
CA ALA A 81 9.43 -23.01 10.44
C ALA A 81 8.39 -23.86 11.19
N PHE A 82 7.28 -23.28 11.64
CA PHE A 82 6.20 -24.04 12.30
C PHE A 82 5.52 -25.05 11.35
N ILE A 83 5.40 -24.72 10.05
CA ILE A 83 4.84 -25.62 9.03
C ILE A 83 5.82 -26.73 8.65
N VAL A 84 7.13 -26.44 8.57
CA VAL A 84 8.15 -27.46 8.25
C VAL A 84 8.46 -28.38 9.43
N ALA A 85 8.40 -27.89 10.68
CA ALA A 85 8.71 -28.69 11.87
C ALA A 85 7.62 -29.71 12.28
N HIS A 86 6.46 -29.70 11.62
CA HIS A 86 5.35 -30.64 11.88
C HIS A 86 5.05 -31.61 10.72
N SER A 87 5.84 -31.59 9.63
CA SER A 87 5.71 -32.56 8.53
C SER A 87 6.70 -33.74 8.57
N ASP A 88 7.71 -33.71 9.44
CA ASP A 88 8.71 -34.80 9.59
C ASP A 88 8.51 -35.61 10.89
N GLY A 89 7.26 -35.95 11.18
CA GLY A 89 6.88 -36.76 12.35
C GLY A 89 5.71 -37.70 12.05
N ALA A 90 5.88 -38.61 11.09
CA ALA A 90 5.04 -39.79 10.90
C ALA A 90 5.91 -41.00 10.50
#